data_AF-A0A0R2VBR6-F1
#
_entry.id   AF-A0A0R2VBR6-F1
#
_cell.length_a   1.000
_cell.length_b   1.000
_cell.length_c   1.000
_cell.angle_alpha   90.00
_cell.angle_beta   90.00
_cell.angle_gamma   90.00
#
_symmetry.space_group_name_H-M   'P 1'
#
loop_
_entity.id
_entity.type
_entity.pdbx_description
1 polymer ?
#
loop_
_entity_poly.entity_id
_entity_poly.type
_entity_poly.pdbx_seq_one_letter_code
_entity_poly.pdbx_strand_id
1 'polypeptide(L)'
;MQDQLEIVVYDSFTNPGELGKQSLAQFLYTHLEQYGDKLEDITTCLEYALKERPSFGGYVFAAYMEKELVGVVVINQTGMEGYIPENILVYIATHNGYRGKGIGKKLMQKAIETTKGNIALHVEPDNPARLLYEKLGFTNKYLEMRLTK
;
A
#
# COMPACT_ATOMS: atom_id res chain seq x y z
N MET A 1 17.50 -9.97 -21.66
CA MET A 1 16.26 -9.18 -21.64
C MET A 1 16.19 -8.57 -20.26
N GLN A 2 15.97 -7.26 -20.13
CA GLN A 2 15.83 -6.64 -18.80
C GLN A 2 14.46 -7.04 -18.24
N ASP A 3 14.44 -7.66 -17.07
CA ASP A 3 13.22 -7.93 -16.30
C ASP A 3 12.54 -6.59 -15.96
N GLN A 4 11.68 -6.11 -16.83
CA GLN A 4 11.04 -4.82 -16.68
C GLN A 4 9.93 -4.93 -15.64
N LEU A 5 10.05 -4.15 -14.56
CA LEU A 5 9.01 -4.00 -13.56
C LEU A 5 7.84 -3.21 -14.18
N GLU A 6 6.68 -3.83 -14.24
CA GLU A 6 5.41 -3.19 -14.60
C GLU A 6 4.67 -2.81 -13.31
N ILE A 7 4.03 -1.64 -13.27
CA ILE A 7 3.17 -1.24 -12.15
C ILE A 7 1.80 -0.90 -12.70
N VAL A 8 0.80 -1.66 -12.27
CA VAL A 8 -0.62 -1.44 -12.55
C VAL A 8 -1.25 -0.68 -11.38
N VAL A 9 -2.13 0.26 -11.68
CA VAL A 9 -2.86 1.06 -10.67
C VAL A 9 -4.34 0.76 -10.78
N TYR A 10 -4.90 0.32 -9.67
CA TYR A 10 -6.33 0.08 -9.50
C TYR A 10 -6.95 1.14 -8.60
N ASP A 11 -8.16 1.54 -8.93
CA ASP A 11 -8.98 2.50 -8.18
C ASP A 11 -10.48 2.18 -8.37
N SER A 12 -11.37 3.14 -8.08
CA SER A 12 -12.81 2.95 -8.23
C SER A 12 -13.30 2.75 -9.67
N PHE A 13 -12.45 3.05 -10.67
CA PHE A 13 -12.75 2.92 -12.10
C PHE A 13 -11.96 1.78 -12.74
N THR A 14 -10.76 1.48 -12.25
CA THR A 14 -9.93 0.38 -12.71
C THR A 14 -9.91 -0.75 -11.68
N ASN A 15 -10.84 -1.70 -11.81
CA ASN A 15 -10.99 -2.82 -10.88
C ASN A 15 -10.19 -4.06 -11.33
N PRO A 16 -9.44 -4.76 -10.45
CA PRO A 16 -8.69 -5.98 -10.79
C PRO A 16 -9.57 -7.24 -10.99
N GLY A 17 -10.88 -7.13 -10.77
CA GLY A 17 -11.81 -8.25 -10.67
C GLY A 17 -11.65 -9.01 -9.36
N GLU A 18 -12.63 -9.86 -9.04
CA GLU A 18 -12.67 -10.60 -7.77
C GLU A 18 -11.43 -11.50 -7.58
N LEU A 19 -11.04 -12.25 -8.61
CA LEU A 19 -9.84 -13.10 -8.56
C LEU A 19 -8.54 -12.29 -8.40
N GLY A 20 -8.46 -11.12 -9.05
CA GLY A 20 -7.32 -10.22 -8.92
C GLY A 20 -7.21 -9.66 -7.51
N LYS A 21 -8.33 -9.18 -6.95
CA LYS A 21 -8.42 -8.71 -5.56
C LYS A 21 -8.03 -9.80 -4.55
N GLN A 22 -8.53 -11.02 -4.72
CA GLN A 22 -8.14 -12.16 -3.88
C GLN A 22 -6.64 -12.44 -3.95
N SER A 23 -6.06 -12.37 -5.16
CA SER A 23 -4.62 -12.53 -5.36
C SER A 23 -3.80 -11.44 -4.64
N LEU A 24 -4.26 -10.18 -4.71
CA LEU A 24 -3.63 -9.04 -4.00
C LEU A 24 -3.74 -9.20 -2.48
N ALA A 25 -4.89 -9.61 -1.97
CA ALA A 25 -5.11 -9.84 -0.54
C ALA A 25 -4.20 -10.97 -0.03
N GLN A 26 -4.15 -12.09 -0.75
CA GLN A 26 -3.31 -13.23 -0.40
C GLN A 26 -1.81 -12.88 -0.46
N PHE A 27 -1.40 -12.07 -1.43
CA PHE A 27 -0.02 -11.57 -1.52
C PHE A 27 0.35 -10.75 -0.29
N LEU A 28 -0.49 -9.78 0.08
CA LEU A 28 -0.26 -8.94 1.27
C LEU A 28 -0.22 -9.80 2.54
N TYR A 29 -1.18 -10.69 2.73
CA TYR A 29 -1.23 -11.61 3.87
C TYR A 29 0.04 -12.46 4.00
N THR A 30 0.60 -12.89 2.86
CA THR A 30 1.81 -13.72 2.84
C THR A 30 3.08 -12.90 3.11
N HIS A 31 3.19 -11.69 2.55
CA HIS A 31 4.45 -10.93 2.52
C HIS A 31 4.55 -9.79 3.55
N LEU A 32 3.47 -9.46 4.26
CA LEU A 32 3.55 -8.56 5.42
C LEU A 32 4.16 -9.26 6.65
N GLU A 33 4.17 -10.59 6.67
CA GLU A 33 4.77 -11.42 7.74
C GLU A 33 4.29 -10.97 9.13
N GLN A 34 5.22 -10.66 10.04
CA GLN A 34 4.91 -10.25 11.41
C GLN A 34 4.23 -8.87 11.53
N TYR A 35 4.21 -8.07 10.45
CA TYR A 35 3.56 -6.76 10.40
C TYR A 35 2.20 -6.81 9.69
N GLY A 36 1.71 -8.01 9.41
CA GLY A 36 0.46 -8.22 8.69
C GLY A 36 -0.77 -8.25 9.58
N ASP A 37 -1.90 -7.93 8.97
CA ASP A 37 -3.23 -8.10 9.54
C ASP A 37 -3.89 -9.39 9.04
N LYS A 38 -5.08 -9.72 9.56
CA LYS A 38 -5.86 -10.86 9.09
C LYS A 38 -6.26 -10.64 7.63
N LEU A 39 -6.39 -11.74 6.88
CA LEU A 39 -6.80 -11.69 5.47
C LEU A 39 -8.14 -10.95 5.27
N GLU A 40 -9.07 -11.05 6.22
CA GLU A 40 -10.36 -10.36 6.22
C GLU A 40 -10.21 -8.83 6.32
N ASP A 41 -9.30 -8.36 7.17
CA ASP A 41 -9.00 -6.93 7.37
C ASP A 41 -8.26 -6.36 6.16
N ILE A 42 -7.33 -7.12 5.58
CA ILE A 42 -6.67 -6.78 4.31
C ILE A 42 -7.69 -6.67 3.18
N THR A 43 -8.59 -7.64 3.06
CA THR A 43 -9.65 -7.63 2.03
C THR A 43 -10.55 -6.41 2.19
N THR A 44 -10.98 -6.10 3.42
CA THR A 44 -11.76 -4.89 3.74
C THR A 44 -11.03 -3.61 3.31
N CYS A 45 -9.72 -3.53 3.51
CA CYS A 45 -8.91 -2.40 3.08
C CYS A 45 -8.88 -2.26 1.55
N LEU A 46 -8.78 -3.37 0.81
CA LEU A 46 -8.80 -3.35 -0.66
C LEU A 46 -10.18 -2.90 -1.19
N GLU A 47 -11.26 -3.43 -0.62
CA GLU A 47 -12.63 -3.02 -0.97
C GLU A 47 -12.87 -1.53 -0.70
N TYR A 48 -12.27 -0.99 0.38
CA TYR A 48 -12.28 0.44 0.66
C TYR A 48 -11.61 1.23 -0.46
N ALA A 49 -10.36 0.88 -0.82
CA ALA A 49 -9.62 1.57 -1.86
C ALA A 49 -10.36 1.54 -3.22
N LEU A 50 -10.94 0.39 -3.56
CA LEU A 50 -11.63 0.14 -4.83
C LEU A 50 -13.09 0.65 -4.85
N LYS A 51 -13.59 1.23 -3.76
CA LYS A 51 -15.00 1.65 -3.58
C LYS A 51 -16.02 0.53 -3.86
N GLU A 52 -15.69 -0.71 -3.51
CA GLU A 52 -16.64 -1.84 -3.52
C GLU A 52 -17.56 -1.84 -2.29
N ARG A 53 -17.28 -0.95 -1.34
CA ARG A 53 -18.09 -0.64 -0.17
C ARG A 53 -18.13 0.87 0.07
N PRO A 54 -19.11 1.40 0.84
CA PRO A 54 -19.17 2.81 1.21
C PRO A 54 -17.84 3.28 1.83
N SER A 55 -17.16 4.20 1.15
CA SER A 55 -15.80 4.66 1.46
C SER A 55 -15.45 5.90 0.63
N PHE A 56 -14.31 6.54 0.95
CA PHE A 56 -13.77 7.62 0.13
C PHE A 56 -13.03 7.12 -1.11
N GLY A 57 -12.60 5.85 -1.13
CA GLY A 57 -11.81 5.26 -2.21
C GLY A 57 -10.32 5.31 -1.90
N GLY A 58 -9.51 5.16 -2.93
CA GLY A 58 -8.07 5.05 -2.79
C GLY A 58 -7.41 4.47 -4.03
N TYR A 59 -6.23 3.92 -3.83
CA TYR A 59 -5.41 3.32 -4.88
C TYR A 59 -4.80 2.01 -4.40
N VAL A 60 -4.77 1.02 -5.28
CA VAL A 60 -3.99 -0.20 -5.11
C VAL A 60 -2.97 -0.27 -6.23
N PHE A 61 -1.69 -0.27 -5.88
CA PHE A 61 -0.58 -0.38 -6.82
C PHE A 61 -0.07 -1.82 -6.79
N ALA A 62 -0.08 -2.49 -7.93
CA ALA A 62 0.40 -3.86 -8.07
C ALA A 62 1.61 -3.87 -9.02
N ALA A 63 2.75 -4.34 -8.53
CA ALA A 63 3.97 -4.46 -9.32
C ALA A 63 4.16 -5.89 -9.82
N TYR A 64 4.44 -6.03 -11.11
CA TYR A 64 4.65 -7.31 -11.77
C TYR A 64 6.04 -7.40 -12.40
N MET A 65 6.65 -8.58 -12.32
CA MET A 65 7.85 -8.96 -13.10
C MET A 65 7.56 -10.28 -13.79
N GLU A 66 7.71 -10.34 -15.11
CA GLU A 66 7.42 -11.57 -15.89
C GLU A 66 6.03 -12.18 -15.61
N LYS A 67 5.03 -11.31 -15.33
CA LYS A 67 3.65 -11.65 -14.91
C LYS A 67 3.50 -12.18 -13.47
N GLU A 68 4.58 -12.31 -12.72
CA GLU A 68 4.53 -12.61 -11.28
C GLU A 68 4.26 -11.32 -10.50
N LEU A 69 3.32 -11.37 -9.54
CA LEU A 69 3.07 -10.28 -8.61
C LEU A 69 4.23 -10.20 -7.62
N VAL A 70 4.98 -9.09 -7.63
CA VAL A 70 6.20 -8.91 -6.82
C VAL A 70 6.11 -7.79 -5.80
N GLY A 71 5.02 -7.03 -5.77
CA GLY A 71 4.78 -6.04 -4.73
C GLY A 71 3.41 -5.40 -4.80
N VAL A 72 2.92 -4.95 -3.65
CA VAL A 72 1.63 -4.28 -3.51
C VAL A 72 1.78 -3.07 -2.58
N VAL A 73 1.16 -1.94 -2.94
CA VAL A 73 0.93 -0.78 -2.05
C VAL A 73 -0.55 -0.47 -2.05
N VAL A 74 -1.12 -0.20 -0.87
CA VAL A 74 -2.51 0.22 -0.72
C VAL A 74 -2.56 1.58 -0.03
N ILE A 75 -3.25 2.54 -0.67
CA ILE A 75 -3.55 3.87 -0.14
C ILE A 75 -5.06 4.02 -0.03
N ASN A 76 -5.54 4.38 1.15
CA ASN A 76 -6.94 4.77 1.37
C ASN A 76 -7.04 6.29 1.50
N GLN A 77 -8.02 6.88 0.83
CA GLN A 77 -8.38 8.28 1.04
C GLN A 77 -9.12 8.42 2.37
N THR A 78 -8.76 9.43 3.17
CA THR A 78 -9.32 9.61 4.53
C THR A 78 -10.60 10.44 4.53
N GLY A 79 -10.80 11.26 3.50
CA GLY A 79 -11.85 12.28 3.47
C GLY A 79 -11.59 13.47 4.39
N MET A 80 -10.36 13.65 4.86
CA MET A 80 -10.00 14.64 5.89
C MET A 80 -9.19 15.83 5.36
N GLU A 81 -9.44 16.22 4.11
CA GLU A 81 -8.76 17.32 3.44
C GLU A 81 -8.76 18.61 4.27
N GLY A 82 -7.59 19.24 4.37
CA GLY A 82 -7.42 20.54 5.01
C GLY A 82 -7.08 20.52 6.51
N TYR A 83 -7.05 19.37 7.19
CA TYR A 83 -6.69 19.33 8.63
C TYR A 83 -5.83 18.13 9.05
N ILE A 84 -5.97 16.96 8.42
CA ILE A 84 -4.98 15.87 8.50
C ILE A 84 -4.71 15.33 7.09
N PRO A 85 -3.68 14.47 6.87
CA PRO A 85 -3.38 13.99 5.54
C PRO A 85 -4.58 13.34 4.83
N GLU A 86 -4.77 13.74 3.58
CA GLU A 86 -5.87 13.32 2.70
C GLU A 86 -5.85 11.81 2.41
N ASN A 87 -4.68 11.19 2.59
CA ASN A 87 -4.43 9.79 2.28
C ASN A 87 -3.69 9.11 3.42
N ILE A 88 -3.97 7.84 3.61
CA ILE A 88 -3.20 6.95 4.48
C ILE A 88 -2.68 5.78 3.67
N LEU A 89 -1.37 5.58 3.68
CA LEU A 89 -0.75 4.34 3.21
C LEU A 89 -1.00 3.29 4.28
N VAL A 90 -1.80 2.29 3.93
CA VAL A 90 -2.21 1.22 4.86
C VAL A 90 -1.25 0.04 4.77
N TYR A 91 -0.95 -0.40 3.55
CA TYR A 91 -0.08 -1.56 3.34
C TYR A 91 0.99 -1.29 2.29
N ILE A 92 2.16 -1.88 2.52
CA ILE A 92 3.20 -2.08 1.52
C ILE A 92 3.85 -3.43 1.78
N ALA A 93 3.94 -4.26 0.75
CA ALA A 93 4.71 -5.48 0.78
C ALA A 93 5.43 -5.71 -0.55
N THR A 94 6.58 -6.37 -0.49
CA THR A 94 7.31 -6.84 -1.68
C THR A 94 7.63 -8.31 -1.53
N HIS A 95 7.62 -9.04 -2.64
CA HIS A 95 7.88 -10.47 -2.62
C HIS A 95 9.28 -10.76 -2.03
N ASN A 96 9.36 -11.66 -1.06
CA ASN A 96 10.58 -11.93 -0.29
C ASN A 96 11.76 -12.38 -1.16
N GLY A 97 11.49 -13.19 -2.20
CA GLY A 97 12.49 -13.62 -3.18
C GLY A 97 13.05 -12.50 -4.06
N TYR A 98 12.46 -11.30 -4.04
CA TYR A 98 12.86 -10.14 -4.85
C TYR A 98 13.40 -8.98 -4.00
N ARG A 99 13.73 -9.22 -2.72
CA ARG A 99 14.37 -8.23 -1.84
C ARG A 99 15.67 -7.70 -2.48
N GLY A 100 15.99 -6.42 -2.21
CA GLY A 100 17.20 -5.78 -2.74
C GLY A 100 17.11 -5.28 -4.19
N LYS A 101 16.04 -5.59 -4.94
CA LYS A 101 15.85 -5.13 -6.34
C LYS A 101 15.23 -3.72 -6.47
N GLY A 102 15.02 -3.02 -5.35
CA GLY A 102 14.46 -1.66 -5.35
C GLY A 102 12.97 -1.56 -5.69
N ILE A 103 12.23 -2.67 -5.66
CA ILE A 103 10.79 -2.73 -5.99
C ILE A 103 9.98 -1.82 -5.07
N GLY A 104 10.17 -1.93 -3.75
CA GLY A 104 9.45 -1.11 -2.77
C GLY A 104 9.65 0.40 -2.99
N LYS A 105 10.87 0.81 -3.35
CA LYS A 105 11.15 2.22 -3.70
C LYS A 105 10.38 2.66 -4.93
N LYS A 106 10.38 1.87 -6.01
CA LYS A 106 9.67 2.21 -7.26
C LYS A 106 8.14 2.25 -7.05
N LEU A 107 7.60 1.29 -6.30
CA LEU A 107 6.19 1.28 -5.91
C LEU A 107 5.80 2.54 -5.13
N MET A 108 6.58 2.89 -4.10
CA MET A 108 6.32 4.08 -3.31
C MET A 108 6.42 5.37 -4.12
N GLN A 109 7.43 5.49 -4.99
CA GLN A 109 7.55 6.66 -5.87
C GLN A 109 6.32 6.80 -6.76
N LYS A 110 5.89 5.70 -7.39
CA LYS A 110 4.67 5.71 -8.21
C LYS A 110 3.42 6.05 -7.40
N ALA A 111 3.33 5.55 -6.16
CA ALA A 111 2.23 5.83 -5.27
C ALA A 111 2.17 7.32 -4.88
N ILE A 112 3.31 7.93 -4.53
CA ILE A 112 3.42 9.35 -4.21
C ILE A 112 3.09 10.22 -5.43
N GLU A 113 3.61 9.87 -6.61
CA GLU A 113 3.35 10.62 -7.85
C GLU A 113 1.88 10.59 -8.28
N THR A 114 1.21 9.46 -8.06
CA THR A 114 -0.20 9.26 -8.49
C THR A 114 -1.19 9.87 -7.50
N THR A 115 -0.85 9.85 -6.21
CA THR A 115 -1.75 10.29 -5.15
C THR A 115 -1.76 11.80 -5.03
N LYS A 116 -2.95 12.41 -5.03
CA LYS A 116 -3.12 13.85 -4.76
C LYS A 116 -3.26 14.10 -3.26
N GLY A 117 -2.65 15.16 -2.77
CA GLY A 117 -2.68 15.53 -1.35
C GLY A 117 -1.60 14.83 -0.54
N ASN A 118 -1.62 15.07 0.77
CA ASN A 118 -0.64 14.53 1.69
C ASN A 118 -0.90 13.05 2.00
N ILE A 119 0.15 12.33 2.35
CA ILE A 119 0.10 10.90 2.69
C ILE A 119 0.63 10.71 4.11
N ALA A 120 -0.17 10.10 4.99
CA ALA A 120 0.26 9.59 6.28
C ALA A 120 0.56 8.08 6.20
N LEU A 121 1.32 7.58 7.16
CA LEU A 121 1.48 6.15 7.40
C LEU A 121 1.78 5.90 8.89
N HIS A 122 1.52 4.68 9.34
CA HIS A 122 2.03 4.18 10.61
C HIS A 122 3.13 3.15 10.33
N VAL A 123 4.18 3.17 11.15
CA VAL A 123 5.29 2.23 11.05
C VAL A 123 5.84 1.97 12.44
N GLU A 124 6.08 0.70 12.75
CA GLU A 124 6.67 0.30 14.02
C GLU A 124 8.12 0.81 14.14
N PRO A 125 8.61 1.16 15.34
CA PRO A 125 9.94 1.75 15.51
C PRO A 125 11.10 0.88 15.02
N ASP A 126 10.93 -0.44 15.04
CA ASP A 126 11.90 -1.46 14.64
C ASP A 126 11.67 -1.98 13.22
N ASN A 127 10.61 -1.56 12.53
CA ASN A 127 10.35 -1.97 11.15
C ASN A 127 11.37 -1.31 10.20
N PRO A 128 12.17 -2.11 9.45
CA PRO A 128 13.23 -1.58 8.59
C PRO A 128 12.71 -0.72 7.43
N ALA A 129 11.42 -0.83 7.07
CA ALA A 129 10.80 0.01 6.06
C ALA A 129 10.78 1.49 6.44
N ARG A 130 10.91 1.85 7.73
CA ARG A 130 11.00 3.24 8.17
C ARG A 130 12.09 4.03 7.43
N LEU A 131 13.24 3.40 7.19
CA LEU A 131 14.35 4.02 6.46
C LEU A 131 14.00 4.33 5.00
N LEU A 132 13.11 3.55 4.38
CA LEU A 132 12.61 3.84 3.04
C LEU A 132 11.73 5.10 3.07
N TYR A 133 10.81 5.19 4.02
CA TYR A 133 9.90 6.33 4.14
C TYR A 133 10.66 7.63 4.41
N GLU A 134 11.61 7.61 5.34
CA GLU A 134 12.48 8.76 5.64
C GLU A 134 13.23 9.25 4.39
N LYS A 135 13.79 8.32 3.59
CA LYS A 135 14.46 8.66 2.31
C LYS A 135 13.53 9.23 1.25
N LEU A 136 12.23 8.94 1.34
CA LEU A 136 11.19 9.46 0.44
C LEU A 136 10.56 10.76 0.97
N GLY A 137 11.05 11.30 2.08
CA GLY A 137 10.62 12.60 2.62
C GLY A 137 9.50 12.52 3.65
N PHE A 138 9.10 11.32 4.10
CA PHE A 138 8.20 11.20 5.25
C PHE A 138 8.92 11.69 6.51
N THR A 139 8.21 12.45 7.34
CA THR A 139 8.69 12.96 8.62
C THR A 139 7.76 12.51 9.74
N ASN A 140 8.29 12.39 10.95
CA ASN A 140 7.48 12.07 12.12
C ASN A 140 7.06 13.37 12.83
N LYS A 141 5.78 13.73 12.70
CA LYS A 141 5.23 14.97 13.30
C LYS A 141 4.63 14.75 14.69
N TYR A 142 4.00 13.60 14.91
CA TYR A 142 3.23 13.31 16.13
C TYR A 142 3.44 11.86 16.57
N LEU A 143 3.32 11.63 17.88
CA LEU A 143 3.23 10.27 18.42
C LEU A 143 1.81 9.73 18.20
N GLU A 144 1.69 8.47 17.79
CA GLU A 144 0.41 7.77 17.79
C GLU A 144 0.02 7.42 19.24
N MET A 145 -1.18 7.78 19.66
CA MET A 145 -1.78 7.35 20.92
C MET A 145 -3.03 6.52 20.62
N ARG A 146 -3.05 5.25 21.04
CA ARG A 146 -4.15 4.31 20.74
C ARG A 146 -4.84 3.85 22.02
N LEU A 147 -6.17 4.00 22.07
CA LEU A 147 -7.04 3.41 23.10
C LEU A 147 -7.76 2.21 22.49
N THR A 148 -7.40 1.00 22.91
CA THR A 148 -8.09 -0.24 22.50
C THR A 148 -9.35 -0.44 23.35
N LYS A 149 -10.46 -0.79 22.71
CA LYS A 149 -11.73 -1.09 23.37
C LYS A 149 -12.27 -2.42 22.89
#